data_AF-R5MI34-F1
#
_entry.id   AF-R5MI34-F1
#
_cell.length_a   1.000
_cell.length_b   1.000
_cell.length_c   1.000
_cell.angle_alpha   90.00
_cell.angle_beta   90.00
_cell.angle_gamma   90.00
#
_symmetry.space_group_name_H-M   'P 1'
#
loop_
_entity.id
_entity.type
_entity.pdbx_description
1 polymer ?
#
loop_
_entity_poly.entity_id
_entity_poly.type
_entity_poly.pdbx_seq_one_letter_code
_entity_poly.pdbx_strand_id
1 'polypeptide(L)' 'MSQMINRGKELIRISPKTATKLEYSTNGGKTWFQRFLGSSCGDFHDLTDNGREILAQTSKGLYYSTNEGRTWFKRN' A
#
# COMPACT_ATOMS: atom_id res chain seq x y z
N MET A 1 -2.96 14.24 -0.92
CA MET A 1 -3.70 13.50 -1.96
C MET A 1 -3.68 12.03 -1.57
N SER A 2 -4.82 11.37 -1.47
CA SER A 2 -4.91 9.96 -1.09
C SER A 2 -4.40 9.10 -2.25
N GLN A 3 -3.16 8.63 -2.14
CA GLN A 3 -2.53 7.74 -3.11
C GLN A 3 -3.23 6.36 -3.08
N MET A 4 -3.82 5.99 -4.20
CA MET A 4 -4.57 4.75 -4.41
C MET A 4 -4.14 4.13 -5.74
N ILE A 5 -3.90 2.83 -5.74
CA ILE A 5 -3.53 2.06 -6.93
C ILE A 5 -4.62 1.02 -7.24
N ASN A 6 -4.74 0.71 -8.54
CA ASN A 6 -5.54 -0.41 -9.02
C ASN A 6 -4.65 -1.63 -9.16
N ARG A 7 -5.05 -2.75 -8.56
CA ARG A 7 -4.31 -4.00 -8.61
C ARG A 7 -5.25 -5.14 -8.95
N GLY A 8 -5.30 -5.49 -10.23
CA GLY A 8 -6.29 -6.45 -10.75
C GLY A 8 -7.72 -5.92 -10.56
N LYS A 9 -8.52 -6.63 -9.76
CA LYS A 9 -9.89 -6.21 -9.40
C LYS A 9 -9.98 -5.53 -8.04
N GLU A 10 -8.85 -5.32 -7.37
CA GLU A 10 -8.78 -4.70 -6.06
C GLU A 10 -8.22 -3.28 -6.15
N LEU A 11 -8.75 -2.37 -5.33
CA LEU A 11 -8.14 -1.08 -5.07
C LEU A 11 -7.29 -1.21 -3.82
N ILE A 12 -6.09 -0.62 -3.82
CA ILE A 12 -5.25 -0.52 -2.62
C ILE A 12 -4.98 0.95 -2.37
N ARG A 13 -5.17 1.40 -1.13
CA ARG A 13 -4.92 2.78 -0.72
C ARG A 13 -4.14 2.85 0.58
N ILE A 14 -3.48 3.99 0.77
CA ILE A 14 -2.97 4.39 2.09
C ILE A 14 -4.16 4.79 2.96
N SER A 15 -4.23 4.29 4.19
CA SER A 15 -5.34 4.60 5.08
C SER A 15 -5.38 6.11 5.38
N PRO A 16 -6.52 6.79 5.20
CA PRO A 16 -6.63 8.23 5.44
C PRO A 16 -6.50 8.59 6.92
N LYS A 17 -6.69 7.62 7.83
CA LYS A 17 -6.57 7.81 9.28
C LYS A 17 -5.16 7.55 9.80
N THR A 18 -4.40 6.69 9.13
CA THR A 18 -3.09 6.27 9.61
C THR A 18 -2.21 5.91 8.43
N ALA A 19 -1.23 6.75 8.12
CA ALA A 19 -0.35 6.56 6.97
C ALA A 19 0.51 5.28 7.07
N THR A 20 0.66 4.65 8.25
CA THR A 20 1.34 3.35 8.42
C THR A 20 0.52 2.14 7.98
N LYS A 21 -0.76 2.33 7.66
CA LYS A 21 -1.69 1.23 7.33
C LYS A 21 -2.10 1.31 5.87
N LEU A 22 -2.22 0.14 5.25
CA LEU A 22 -2.80 0.01 3.92
C LEU A 22 -4.14 -0.70 3.99
N GLU A 23 -5.05 -0.24 3.16
CA GLU A 23 -6.39 -0.77 3.02
C GLU A 23 -6.62 -1.21 1.58
N TYR A 24 -7.45 -2.23 1.39
CA TYR A 24 -7.86 -2.69 0.06
C TYR A 24 -9.37 -2.79 -0.06
N SER A 25 -9.88 -2.69 -1.28
CA SER A 25 -11.30 -2.79 -1.59
C SER A 25 -11.51 -3.70 -2.79
N THR A 26 -12.48 -4.60 -2.70
CA THR A 26 -12.90 -5.51 -3.79
C THR A 26 -14.18 -5.05 -4.51
N ASN A 27 -14.78 -3.95 -4.06
CA ASN A 27 -16.10 -3.48 -4.51
C ASN A 27 -16.08 -2.04 -5.00
N GLY A 28 -14.97 -1.63 -5.62
CA GLY A 28 -14.82 -0.29 -6.20
C GLY A 28 -14.76 0.83 -5.16
N GLY A 29 -14.22 0.54 -3.97
CA GLY A 29 -13.99 1.55 -2.93
C GLY A 29 -15.17 1.81 -2.01
N LYS A 30 -16.23 0.99 -2.08
CA LYS A 30 -17.40 1.09 -1.19
C LYS A 30 -17.09 0.63 0.24
N THR A 31 -16.35 -0.47 0.37
CA THR A 31 -15.84 -0.97 1.66
C THR A 31 -14.35 -1.22 1.57
N TRP A 32 -13.66 -1.01 2.69
CA TRP A 32 -12.21 -1.12 2.78
C TRP A 32 -11.84 -2.09 3.90
N PHE A 33 -10.96 -3.03 3.58
CA PHE A 33 -10.43 -4.03 4.48
C PHE A 33 -8.95 -3.77 4.70
N GLN A 34 -8.44 -4.19 5.84
CA GLN A 34 -7.03 -3.99 6.17
C GLN A 34 -6.15 -4.90 5.30
N ARG A 35 -5.19 -4.32 4.57
CA ARG A 35 -4.22 -5.05 3.75
C ARG A 35 -2.91 -5.25 4.49
N PHE A 36 -2.44 -4.19 5.16
CA PHE A 36 -1.20 -4.18 5.91
C PHE A 36 -1.39 -3.40 7.21
N LEU A 37 -0.86 -3.96 8.29
CA LEU A 37 -0.83 -3.34 9.60
C LEU A 37 0.56 -3.54 10.19
N GLY A 38 1.40 -2.51 10.10
CA GLY A 38 2.74 -2.56 10.67
C GLY A 38 3.44 -1.20 10.64
N SER A 39 4.29 -0.96 11.62
CA SER A 39 5.13 0.25 11.71
C SER A 39 6.56 0.02 11.18
N SER A 40 6.86 -1.20 10.71
CA SER A 40 8.19 -1.58 10.22
C SER A 40 8.64 -0.69 9.05
N CYS A 41 7.71 -0.32 8.17
CA CYS A 41 7.97 0.46 6.96
C CYS A 41 7.90 1.98 7.20
N GLY A 42 7.37 2.43 8.34
CA GLY A 42 7.08 3.85 8.57
C GLY A 42 5.76 4.29 7.93
N ASP A 43 5.64 5.59 7.69
CA ASP A 43 4.47 6.19 7.07
C ASP A 43 4.56 6.04 5.56
N PHE A 44 3.52 5.50 4.94
CA PHE A 44 3.41 5.45 3.49
C PHE A 44 3.03 6.85 2.98
N HIS A 45 3.83 7.38 2.07
CA HIS A 45 3.57 8.64 1.38
C HIS A 45 3.02 8.41 -0.03
N ASP A 46 3.50 7.36 -0.69
CA ASP A 46 3.12 7.03 -2.07
C ASP A 46 3.06 5.52 -2.30
N LEU A 47 2.23 5.10 -3.25
CA LEU A 47 2.09 3.74 -3.74
C LEU A 47 2.12 3.76 -5.26
N THR A 48 2.99 2.95 -5.86
CA THR A 48 3.08 2.82 -7.32
C THR A 48 3.00 1.35 -7.70
N ASP A 49 2.14 1.04 -8.67
CA ASP A 49 2.10 -0.29 -9.26
C ASP A 49 3.18 -0.43 -10.34
N ASN A 50 4.11 -1.37 -10.16
CA ASN A 50 5.18 -1.67 -11.12
C ASN A 50 4.92 -2.99 -11.88
N GLY A 51 3.66 -3.46 -11.94
CA GLY A 51 3.27 -4.70 -12.58
C GLY A 51 3.69 -5.97 -11.82
N ARG A 52 4.98 -6.19 -11.56
CA ARG A 52 5.49 -7.35 -10.81
C ARG A 52 5.45 -7.13 -9.29
N GLU A 53 5.57 -5.89 -8.86
CA GLU A 53 5.67 -5.49 -7.47
C GLU A 53 4.95 -4.16 -7.26
N ILE A 54 4.58 -3.89 -6.02
CA ILE A 54 4.08 -2.60 -5.59
C ILE A 54 5.23 -1.88 -4.91
N LEU A 55 5.53 -0.67 -5.34
CA LEU A 55 6.51 0.20 -4.72
C LEU A 55 5.80 1.15 -3.75
N ALA A 56 6.43 1.40 -2.61
CA ALA A 56 5.98 2.36 -1.62
C ALA A 56 7.10 3.31 -1.26
N GLN A 57 6.85 4.61 -1.44
CA GLN A 57 7.70 5.62 -0.84
C GLN A 57 7.23 5.84 0.59
N THR A 58 8.09 5.53 1.56
CA THR A 58 7.79 5.68 2.98
C THR A 58 8.74 6.64 3.69
N SER A 59 8.42 7.03 4.91
CA SER A 59 9.30 7.86 5.74
C SER A 59 10.63 7.18 6.12
N LYS A 60 10.75 5.85 5.93
CA LYS A 60 11.98 5.07 6.18
C LYS A 60 12.75 4.72 4.90
N GLY A 61 12.30 5.20 3.76
CA GLY A 61 12.90 4.97 2.44
C GLY A 61 11.95 4.28 1.47
N LEU A 62 12.51 3.72 0.40
CA LEU A 62 11.74 2.99 -0.59
C LEU A 62 11.51 1.55 -0.11
N TYR A 63 10.27 1.11 -0.16
CA TYR A 63 9.87 -0.27 0.12
C TYR A 63 9.19 -0.88 -1.11
N TYR A 64 9.20 -2.20 -1.20
CA TYR A 64 8.51 -2.93 -2.25
C TYR A 64 7.78 -4.16 -1.70
N SER A 65 6.72 -4.56 -2.40
CA SER A 65 5.91 -5.72 -2.07
C SER A 65 5.65 -6.56 -3.32
N THR A 66 5.97 -7.85 -3.25
CA THR A 66 5.72 -8.82 -4.34
C THR A 66 4.50 -9.70 -4.07
N ASN A 67 3.74 -9.42 -3.01
CA ASN A 67 2.57 -10.18 -2.59
C ASN A 67 1.36 -9.27 -2.37
N GLU A 68 1.15 -8.36 -3.32
CA GLU A 68 -0.06 -7.53 -3.38
C GLU A 68 -0.22 -6.60 -2.17
N GLY A 69 0.90 -6.14 -1.58
CA GLY A 69 0.94 -5.15 -0.50
C GLY A 69 0.75 -5.75 0.90
N ARG A 70 0.81 -7.08 1.04
CA ARG A 70 0.66 -7.78 2.33
C ARG A 70 1.93 -7.75 3.18
N THR A 71 3.09 -7.86 2.53
CA THR A 71 4.39 -7.70 3.19
C THR A 71 5.30 -6.79 2.38
N TRP A 72 6.18 -6.09 3.07
CA TRP A 72 7.01 -5.05 2.50
C TRP A 72 8.47 -5.29 2.86
N PHE A 73 9.35 -5.14 1.88
CA PHE A 73 10.79 -5.26 2.03
C PHE A 73 11.43 -3.93 1.64
N LYS A 74 12.44 -3.50 2.40
CA LYS A 74 13.16 -2.28 2.07
C LYS A 74 13.93 -2.49 0.78
N ARG A 75 13.79 -1.58 -0.18
CA ARG A 75 14.58 -1.55 -1.40
C ARG A 75 15.88 -0.83 -1.09
N ASN A 76 17.00 -1.53 -1.25
CA ASN A 76 18.35 -1.01 -1.00
C ASN A 76 18.95 -0.42 -2.26
#